data_AF-A0A1M5U0I6-F1
#
_entry.id   AF-A0A1M5U0I6-F1
#
_cell.length_a   1.000
_cell.length_b   1.000
_cell.length_c   1.000
_cell.angle_alpha   90.00
_cell.angle_beta   90.00
_cell.angle_gamma   90.00
#
_symmetry.space_group_name_H-M   'P 1'
#
loop_
_entity.id
_entity.type
_entity.pdbx_description
1 polymer ?
#
loop_
_entity_poly.entity_id
_entity_poly.type
_entity_poly.pdbx_seq_one_letter_code
_entity_poly.pdbx_strand_id
1 'polypeptide(L)' 'MYYVNVCNQTDKDLFYKCLEKLKKTKGFKMQDKVLEDVDGSLYAIFKYGEGKVILKNDEEIGALFIESDNNIENVVCK' A
#
# COMPACT_ATOMS: atom_id res chain seq x y z
N MET A 1 -10.45 -4.47 -9.86
CA MET A 1 -9.50 -4.19 -8.76
C MET A 1 -8.45 -5.28 -8.74
N TYR A 2 -7.20 -4.88 -8.64
CA TYR A 2 -6.03 -5.74 -8.54
C TYR A 2 -5.55 -5.77 -7.10
N TYR A 3 -5.18 -6.95 -6.63
CA TYR A 3 -4.64 -7.18 -5.30
C TYR A 3 -3.23 -7.72 -5.43
N VAL A 4 -2.26 -6.98 -4.91
CA VAL A 4 -0.86 -7.39 -4.88
C VAL A 4 -0.52 -7.70 -3.44
N ASN A 5 -0.35 -8.99 -3.13
CA ASN A 5 0.13 -9.40 -1.84
C ASN A 5 1.63 -9.12 -1.74
N VAL A 6 2.01 -8.24 -0.82
CA VAL A 6 3.41 -7.83 -0.61
C VAL A 6 4.07 -8.76 0.41
N CYS A 7 3.35 -9.05 1.50
CA CYS A 7 3.80 -9.94 2.55
C CYS A 7 2.61 -10.67 3.17
N ASN A 8 2.78 -11.97 3.42
CA ASN A 8 1.79 -12.80 4.12
C ASN A 8 1.83 -12.62 5.66
N GLN A 9 2.48 -11.56 6.13
CA GLN A 9 2.60 -11.17 7.53
C GLN A 9 2.46 -9.66 7.62
N THR A 10 1.93 -9.15 8.73
CA THR A 10 2.05 -7.72 8.98
C THR A 10 3.48 -7.35 9.31
N ASP A 11 3.91 -6.27 8.69
CA ASP A 11 5.25 -5.75 8.89
C ASP A 11 5.20 -4.24 8.69
N LYS A 12 5.21 -3.51 9.82
CA LYS A 12 5.18 -2.05 9.83
C LYS A 12 6.43 -1.47 9.16
N ASP A 13 7.59 -2.09 9.33
CA ASP A 13 8.84 -1.63 8.73
C ASP A 13 8.80 -1.77 7.20
N LEU A 14 8.28 -2.91 6.72
CA LEU A 14 8.05 -3.15 5.29
C LEU A 14 6.97 -2.23 4.73
N PHE A 15 5.91 -1.94 5.49
CA PHE A 15 4.89 -0.95 5.12
C PHE A 15 5.54 0.42 4.88
N TYR A 16 6.36 0.94 5.81
CA TYR A 16 7.02 2.22 5.63
C TYR A 16 8.03 2.22 4.48
N LYS A 17 8.78 1.13 4.29
CA LYS A 17 9.66 0.95 3.11
C LYS A 17 8.87 1.03 1.81
N CYS A 18 7.72 0.37 1.74
CA CYS A 18 6.86 0.41 0.56
C CYS A 18 6.20 1.76 0.36
N LEU A 19 5.78 2.40 1.44
CA LEU A 19 5.29 3.77 1.42
C LEU A 19 6.32 4.72 0.81
N GLU A 20 7.57 4.65 1.26
CA GLU A 20 8.65 5.47 0.72
C GLU A 20 8.96 5.15 -0.74
N LYS A 21 8.98 3.87 -1.12
CA LYS A 21 9.19 3.43 -2.51
C LYS A 21 8.09 3.99 -3.40
N LEU A 22 6.82 3.83 -3.01
CA LEU A 22 5.66 4.37 -3.74
C LEU A 22 5.70 5.91 -3.84
N LYS A 23 6.08 6.61 -2.77
CA LYS A 23 6.27 8.08 -2.81
C LYS A 23 7.35 8.52 -3.81
N LYS A 24 8.41 7.73 -3.98
CA LYS A 24 9.51 8.00 -4.92
C LYS A 24 9.19 7.52 -6.34
N THR A 25 8.27 6.58 -6.50
CA THR A 25 7.87 6.06 -7.81
C THR A 25 7.11 7.13 -8.60
N LYS A 26 7.63 7.46 -9.79
CA LYS A 26 7.01 8.41 -10.71
C LYS A 26 5.60 7.95 -11.11
N GLY A 27 4.61 8.81 -10.87
CA GLY A 27 3.20 8.56 -11.21
C GLY A 27 2.31 8.27 -10.01
N PHE A 28 2.88 7.83 -8.88
CA PHE A 28 2.12 7.69 -7.64
C PHE A 28 2.11 9.03 -6.90
N LYS A 29 0.91 9.50 -6.56
CA LYS A 29 0.70 10.68 -5.74
C LYS A 29 -0.04 10.28 -4.48
N MET A 30 0.57 10.49 -3.32
CA MET A 30 -0.11 10.27 -2.04
C MET A 30 -1.31 11.21 -1.96
N GLN A 31 -2.52 10.65 -1.78
CA GLN A 31 -3.74 11.45 -1.61
C GLN A 31 -3.99 11.79 -0.15
N ASP A 32 -3.87 10.78 0.71
CA ASP A 32 -4.10 10.91 2.15
C ASP A 32 -2.85 10.56 2.93
N LYS A 33 -2.79 11.07 4.17
CA LYS A 33 -1.75 10.67 5.12
C LYS A 33 -1.88 9.17 5.44
N VAL A 34 -0.86 8.61 6.09
CA VAL A 34 -0.97 7.26 6.66
C VAL A 34 -2.07 7.32 7.72
N LEU A 35 -3.07 6.46 7.56
CA LEU A 35 -4.15 6.24 8.50
C LEU A 35 -3.75 5.06 9.38
N GLU A 36 -3.96 5.19 10.68
CA GLU A 36 -3.73 4.12 11.66
C GLU A 36 -5.06 3.81 12.35
N ASP A 37 -5.41 2.53 12.40
CA ASP A 37 -6.59 2.03 13.10
C ASP A 37 -6.30 1.71 14.56
N VAL A 38 -7.34 1.53 15.37
CA VAL A 38 -7.20 1.25 16.81
C VAL A 38 -6.43 -0.05 17.08
N ASP A 39 -6.58 -1.03 16.19
CA ASP A 39 -5.89 -2.34 16.23
C ASP A 39 -4.43 -2.26 15.76
N GLY A 40 -3.93 -1.09 15.35
CA GLY A 40 -2.56 -0.87 14.87
C GLY A 40 -2.35 -1.17 13.39
N SER A 41 -3.44 -1.46 12.66
CA SER A 41 -3.46 -1.59 11.20
C SER A 41 -3.14 -0.24 10.54
N LEU A 42 -2.32 -0.25 9.48
CA LEU A 42 -1.87 0.96 8.79
C LEU A 42 -2.36 0.97 7.35
N TYR A 43 -2.84 2.11 6.88
CA TYR A 43 -3.32 2.28 5.51
C TYR A 43 -2.73 3.55 4.90
N ALA A 44 -2.39 3.50 3.61
CA ALA A 44 -1.96 4.67 2.87
C ALA A 44 -2.60 4.69 1.49
N ILE A 45 -3.16 5.84 1.11
CA ILE A 45 -3.87 6.01 -0.14
C ILE A 45 -3.03 6.84 -1.10
N PHE A 46 -2.87 6.31 -2.30
CA PHE A 46 -2.20 6.92 -3.42
C PHE A 46 -3.13 6.97 -4.64
N LYS A 47 -2.86 7.90 -5.54
CA LYS A 47 -3.44 8.00 -6.86
C LYS A 47 -2.37 7.64 -7.88
N TYR A 48 -2.69 6.73 -8.80
CA TYR A 48 -1.82 6.35 -9.90
C TYR A 48 -2.62 6.44 -11.20
N GLY A 49 -2.24 7.38 -12.07
CA GLY A 49 -3.06 7.76 -13.23
C GLY A 49 -4.43 8.26 -12.79
N GLU A 50 -5.49 7.64 -13.32
CA GLU A 50 -6.88 7.92 -12.94
C GLU A 50 -7.41 7.01 -11.84
N GLY A 51 -6.66 5.97 -11.43
CA GLY A 51 -7.07 4.99 -10.43
C GLY A 51 -6.51 5.22 -9.03
N LYS A 52 -7.09 4.54 -8.05
CA LYS A 52 -6.64 4.55 -6.66
C LYS A 52 -5.70 3.38 -6.39
N VAL A 53 -4.80 3.58 -5.44
CA VAL A 53 -3.89 2.57 -4.91
C VAL A 53 -3.92 2.68 -3.39
N ILE A 54 -4.13 1.59 -2.68
CA ILE A 54 -4.24 1.54 -1.23
C ILE A 54 -3.24 0.51 -0.73
N LEU A 55 -2.21 0.97 -0.02
CA LEU A 55 -1.31 0.09 0.72
C LEU A 55 -1.93 -0.15 2.10
N LYS A 56 -2.13 -1.42 2.48
CA LYS A 56 -2.79 -1.83 3.72
C LYS A 56 -1.93 -2.86 4.44
N ASN A 57 -1.49 -2.52 5.65
CA ASN A 57 -0.90 -3.43 6.63
C ASN A 57 -2.00 -3.78 7.63
N ASP A 58 -2.64 -4.92 7.42
CA ASP A 58 -3.84 -5.32 8.14
C ASP A 58 -3.48 -6.30 9.24
N GLU A 59 -3.54 -5.86 10.50
CA GLU A 59 -3.20 -6.67 11.68
C GLU A 59 -4.25 -7.76 11.96
N GLU A 60 -5.50 -7.58 11.51
CA GLU A 60 -6.55 -8.62 11.64
C GLU A 60 -6.35 -9.76 10.65
N ILE A 61 -6.05 -9.43 9.39
CA ILE A 61 -5.71 -10.42 8.35
C ILE A 61 -4.30 -10.98 8.60
N GLY A 62 -3.44 -10.20 9.25
CA GLY A 62 -2.03 -10.54 9.42
C GLY A 62 -1.26 -10.44 8.11
N ALA A 63 -1.55 -9.46 7.25
CA ALA A 63 -0.92 -9.35 5.94
C ALA A 63 -0.71 -7.91 5.45
N LEU A 64 0.34 -7.72 4.64
CA LEU A 64 0.63 -6.50 3.92
C LEU A 64 0.27 -6.66 2.45
N PHE A 65 -0.71 -5.90 1.97
CA PHE A 65 -1.15 -5.96 0.60
C PHE A 65 -1.42 -4.58 0.02
N ILE A 66 -1.47 -4.51 -1.31
CA ILE A 66 -1.82 -3.31 -2.04
C ILE A 66 -3.04 -3.60 -2.91
N GLU A 67 -4.08 -2.80 -2.72
CA GLU A 67 -5.25 -2.78 -3.60
C GLU A 67 -5.09 -1.66 -4.63
N SER A 68 -5.39 -1.91 -5.90
CA SER A 68 -5.41 -0.85 -6.90
C SER A 68 -6.47 -1.05 -7.98
N ASP A 69 -6.97 0.05 -8.53
CA ASP A 69 -7.78 0.02 -9.74
C ASP A 69 -6.96 -0.33 -11.00
N ASN A 70 -5.67 -0.04 -11.00
CA ASN A 70 -4.78 -0.28 -12.14
C ASN A 70 -3.93 -1.54 -11.92
N ASN A 71 -3.50 -2.16 -13.02
CA ASN A 71 -2.50 -3.22 -12.93
C ASN A 71 -1.14 -2.59 -12.55
N ILE A 72 -0.74 -2.78 -11.30
CA ILE A 72 0.49 -2.21 -10.73
C ILE A 72 1.51 -3.29 -10.31
N GLU A 73 1.30 -4.56 -10.67
CA GLU A 73 2.19 -5.67 -10.27
C GLU A 73 3.67 -5.44 -10.61
N ASN A 74 3.95 -4.73 -11.71
CA ASN A 74 5.32 -4.42 -12.15
C ASN A 74 5.96 -3.23 -11.42
N VAL A 75 5.20 -2.51 -10.60
CA VAL A 75 5.63 -1.23 -10.00
C VAL A 75 5.71 -1.29 -8.47
N VAL A 76 5.03 -2.27 -7.90
CA VAL A 76 4.97 -2.54 -6.46
C VAL A 76 6.29 -3.15 -5.96
N CYS A 77 6.60 -2.98 -4.67
CA CYS A 77 7.71 -3.58 -3.92
C CYS A 77 7.96 -5.08 -4.22
N LYS A 78 8.64 -5.38 -5.33
CA LYS A 78 9.54 -6.52 -5.44
C LYS A 78 10.97 -6.08 -5.14
#